data_AF-A0A6G6YUH1-F1
#
_entry.id   AF-A0A6G6YUH1-F1
#
_cell.length_a   1.000
_cell.length_b   1.000
_cell.length_c   1.000
_cell.angle_alpha   90.00
_cell.angle_beta   90.00
_cell.angle_gamma   90.00
#
_symmetry.space_group_name_H-M   'P 1'
#
loop_
_entity.id
_entity.type
_entity.pdbx_description
1 polymer ?
#
loop_
_entity_poly.entity_id
_entity_poly.type
_entity_poly.pdbx_seq_one_letter_code
_entity_poly.pdbx_strand_id
1 'polypeptide(L)'
;MLRWRDRPHHRAAGVTPANLTLQASSDGNLYNDLYGANGEEITIVARPNSTIIIHENWARAIAWLKLRSGTRAHPIDQKTETKFAIAVETAA
;
A
#
# COMPACT_ATOMS: atom_id res chain seq x y z
N MET A 1 -37.53 12.69 21.15
CA MET A 1 -36.14 13.12 21.36
C MET A 1 -35.28 11.86 21.50
N LEU A 2 -34.55 11.44 20.46
CA LEU A 2 -33.71 10.23 20.51
C LEU A 2 -32.37 10.53 21.19
N ARG A 3 -31.92 9.65 22.10
CA ARG A 3 -30.64 9.77 22.79
C ARG A 3 -29.49 9.44 21.82
N TRP A 4 -28.39 10.17 21.96
CA TRP A 4 -27.21 10.08 21.08
C TRP A 4 -26.53 8.69 21.04
N ARG A 5 -26.82 7.81 22.02
CA ARG A 5 -26.28 6.45 22.14
C ARG A 5 -26.99 5.40 21.27
N ASP A 6 -28.16 5.73 20.72
CA ASP A 6 -28.97 4.76 19.95
C ASP A 6 -28.82 4.94 18.43
N ARG A 7 -27.88 5.80 17.99
CA ARG A 7 -27.56 5.90 16.56
C ARG A 7 -26.71 4.68 16.17
N PRO A 8 -27.11 3.89 15.16
CA PRO A 8 -26.21 2.91 14.60
C PRO A 8 -24.95 3.65 14.16
N HIS A 9 -23.82 3.34 14.80
CA HIS A 9 -22.54 3.71 14.28
C HIS A 9 -22.38 2.89 13.00
N HIS A 10 -22.81 3.45 11.87
CA HIS A 10 -22.24 3.10 10.59
C HIS A 10 -20.76 3.43 10.73
N ARG A 11 -19.97 2.51 11.31
CA ARG A 11 -18.53 2.54 11.16
C ARG A 11 -18.36 2.46 9.66
N ALA A 12 -17.99 3.58 9.04
CA ALA A 12 -17.46 3.56 7.69
C ALA A 12 -16.48 2.39 7.66
N ALA A 13 -16.66 1.46 6.72
CA ALA A 13 -15.77 0.32 6.59
C ALA A 13 -14.35 0.90 6.56
N GLY A 14 -13.58 0.68 7.62
CA GLY A 14 -12.25 1.25 7.73
C GLY A 14 -11.30 0.56 6.76
N VAL A 15 -10.13 1.14 6.57
CA VAL A 15 -9.02 0.46 5.89
C VAL A 15 -8.76 -0.88 6.59
N THR A 16 -8.73 -1.98 5.83
CA THR A 16 -8.37 -3.30 6.35
C THR A 16 -6.85 -3.32 6.56
N PRO A 17 -6.36 -3.56 7.79
CA PRO A 17 -4.92 -3.63 8.04
C PRO A 17 -4.25 -4.69 7.16
N ALA A 18 -3.15 -4.31 6.52
CA ALA A 18 -2.39 -5.19 5.64
C ALA A 18 -0.92 -4.76 5.58
N ASN A 19 -0.02 -5.73 5.44
CA ASN A 19 1.31 -5.43 4.91
C ASN A 19 1.17 -4.96 3.46
N LEU A 20 2.13 -4.17 2.99
CA LEU A 20 2.14 -3.65 1.63
C LEU A 20 3.10 -4.49 0.79
N THR A 21 2.73 -4.79 -0.46
CA THR A 21 3.66 -5.27 -1.47
C THR A 21 3.69 -4.33 -2.66
N LEU A 22 4.67 -4.51 -3.53
CA LEU A 22 4.94 -3.62 -4.65
C LEU A 22 4.64 -4.32 -5.97
N GLN A 23 4.08 -3.58 -6.92
CA GLN A 23 4.03 -4.00 -8.31
C GLN A 23 4.74 -2.98 -9.18
N ALA A 24 5.44 -3.47 -10.20
CA ALA A 24 6.24 -2.67 -11.12
C ALA A 24 5.74 -2.86 -12.55
N SER A 25 5.92 -1.82 -13.37
CA SER A 25 5.65 -1.88 -14.80
C SER A 25 6.78 -1.23 -15.58
N SER A 26 7.05 -1.77 -16.77
CA SER A 26 7.98 -1.22 -17.76
C SER A 26 7.31 -0.31 -18.79
N ASP A 27 5.97 -0.28 -18.84
CA ASP A 27 5.19 0.44 -19.85
C ASP A 27 3.98 1.21 -19.30
N GLY A 28 3.72 1.11 -18.00
CA GLY A 28 2.58 1.71 -17.33
C GLY A 28 1.24 0.99 -17.54
N ASN A 29 1.18 -0.07 -18.36
CA ASN A 29 -0.04 -0.81 -18.66
C ASN A 29 -0.09 -2.14 -17.88
N LEU A 30 0.94 -2.98 -18.03
CA LEU A 30 1.03 -4.27 -17.35
C LEU A 30 1.85 -4.14 -16.08
N TYR A 31 1.28 -4.55 -14.95
CA TYR A 31 1.96 -4.55 -13.65
C TYR A 31 2.23 -5.96 -13.18
N ASN A 32 3.48 -6.21 -12.77
CA ASN A 32 3.93 -7.48 -12.24
C ASN A 32 4.35 -7.30 -10.78
N ASP A 33 4.15 -8.33 -9.96
CA ASP A 33 4.58 -8.32 -8.57
C ASP A 33 6.11 -8.21 -8.48
N LEU A 34 6.60 -7.37 -7.58
CA LEU A 34 8.02 -7.12 -7.41
C LEU A 34 8.64 -8.14 -6.45
N TYR A 35 9.64 -8.86 -6.94
CA TYR A 35 10.42 -9.83 -6.18
C TYR A 35 11.87 -9.37 -6.04
N GLY A 36 12.47 -9.70 -4.90
CA GLY A 36 13.91 -9.59 -4.71
C GLY A 36 14.66 -10.66 -5.51
N ALA A 37 15.97 -10.46 -5.68
CA ALA A 37 16.84 -11.45 -6.33
C ALA A 37 16.90 -12.80 -5.58
N ASN A 38 16.47 -12.83 -4.31
CA ASN A 38 16.31 -14.05 -3.52
C ASN A 38 15.02 -14.83 -3.84
N GLY A 39 14.18 -14.34 -4.74
CA GLY A 39 12.91 -14.99 -5.09
C GLY A 39 11.76 -14.73 -4.10
N GLU A 40 11.94 -13.81 -3.15
CA GLU A 40 10.88 -13.41 -2.21
C GLU A 40 10.14 -12.16 -2.70
N GLU A 41 8.82 -12.13 -2.49
CA GLU A 41 8.01 -10.95 -2.79
C GLU A 41 8.40 -9.82 -1.83
N ILE A 42 8.70 -8.64 -2.37
CA ILE A 42 9.05 -7.48 -1.55
C ILE A 42 7.83 -7.08 -0.72
N THR A 43 7.93 -7.31 0.59
CA THR A 43 6.88 -7.05 1.56
C THR A 43 7.33 -6.01 2.56
N ILE A 44 6.50 -4.99 2.74
CA ILE A 44 6.69 -3.89 3.67
C ILE A 44 5.70 -4.09 4.81
N VAL A 45 6.22 -4.22 6.03
CA VAL A 45 5.38 -4.31 7.23
C VAL A 45 4.86 -2.92 7.59
N ALA A 46 3.59 -2.66 7.26
CA ALA A 46 2.93 -1.40 7.56
C ALA A 46 2.30 -1.44 8.96
N ARG A 47 2.55 -0.40 9.76
CA ARG A 47 1.87 -0.19 11.05
C ARG A 47 0.92 1.00 10.96
N PRO A 48 -0.18 1.02 11.72
CA PRO A 48 -1.03 2.20 11.80
C PRO A 48 -0.21 3.45 12.13
N ASN A 49 -0.48 4.55 11.43
CA ASN A 49 0.17 5.86 11.62
C ASN A 49 1.70 5.83 11.48
N SER A 50 2.23 5.08 10.50
CA SER A 50 3.67 5.01 10.22
C SER A 50 4.06 5.71 8.92
N THR A 51 5.25 6.31 8.91
CA THR A 51 5.96 6.67 7.67
C THR A 51 6.84 5.49 7.28
N ILE A 52 6.82 5.14 5.99
CA ILE A 52 7.55 4.01 5.44
C ILE A 52 8.61 4.55 4.48
N ILE A 53 9.86 4.17 4.72
CA ILE A 53 10.96 4.41 3.78
C ILE A 53 11.08 3.17 2.91
N ILE A 54 10.98 3.35 1.59
CA ILE A 54 11.26 2.30 0.61
C ILE A 54 12.72 2.38 0.18
N HIS A 55 13.37 1.23 0.00
CA HIS A 55 14.77 1.20 -0.40
C HIS A 55 14.94 1.81 -1.80
N GLU A 56 15.90 2.73 -1.95
CA GLU A 56 16.11 3.55 -3.15
C GLU A 56 16.18 2.71 -4.44
N ASN A 57 16.88 1.56 -4.39
CA ASN A 57 16.99 0.65 -5.54
C ASN A 57 15.64 0.16 -6.09
N TRP A 58 14.61 0.00 -5.26
CA TRP A 58 13.28 -0.40 -5.71
C TRP A 58 12.54 0.76 -6.38
N ALA A 59 12.78 1.99 -5.93
CA ALA A 59 12.16 3.18 -6.48
C ALA A 59 12.85 3.68 -7.76
N ARG A 60 14.18 3.52 -7.88
CA ARG A 60 14.96 4.00 -9.03
C ARG A 60 14.89 3.11 -10.25
N ALA A 61 14.73 1.80 -10.07
CA ALA A 61 14.77 0.86 -11.17
C ALA A 61 13.49 0.87 -12.03
N ILE A 62 12.44 1.59 -11.60
CA ILE A 62 11.08 1.40 -12.10
C ILE A 62 10.39 2.76 -12.30
N ALA A 63 9.94 3.03 -13.52
CA ALA A 63 9.22 4.27 -13.85
C ALA A 63 7.76 4.27 -13.34
N TRP A 64 7.13 3.10 -13.21
CA TRP A 64 5.74 2.96 -12.74
C TRP A 64 5.64 1.94 -11.59
N LEU A 65 5.36 2.43 -10.38
CA LEU A 65 5.25 1.63 -9.16
C LEU A 65 3.82 1.70 -8.59
N LYS A 66 3.29 0.57 -8.15
CA LYS A 66 2.02 0.44 -7.43
C LYS A 66 2.25 -0.18 -6.05
N LEU A 67 1.47 0.29 -5.08
CA LEU A 67 1.35 -0.28 -3.75
C LEU A 67 0.11 -1.18 -3.72
N ARG A 68 0.27 -2.42 -3.25
CA ARG A 68 -0.82 -3.38 -3.03
C ARG A 68 -0.98 -3.67 -1.55
N SER A 69 -2.21 -3.80 -1.07
CA SER A 69 -2.49 -4.35 0.26
C SER A 69 -2.50 -5.88 0.19
N GLY A 70 -1.69 -6.52 1.03
CA GLY A 70 -1.52 -7.97 1.04
C GLY A 70 -0.53 -8.49 -0.01
N THR A 71 -0.24 -9.78 0.06
CA THR A 71 0.70 -10.47 -0.83
C THR A 71 0.02 -10.95 -2.10
N ARG A 72 0.78 -11.50 -3.05
CA ARG A 72 0.23 -12.12 -4.27
C ARG A 72 -0.76 -13.23 -3.95
N ALA A 73 -0.39 -14.08 -2.99
CA ALA A 73 -1.18 -15.24 -2.59
C ALA A 73 -2.42 -14.84 -1.77
N HIS A 74 -2.34 -13.72 -1.06
CA HIS A 74 -3.41 -13.24 -0.18
C HIS A 74 -3.65 -11.73 -0.40
N PRO A 75 -4.19 -11.34 -1.57
CA PRO A 75 -4.47 -9.94 -1.86
C PRO A 75 -5.64 -9.45 -1.01
N ILE A 76 -5.55 -8.19 -0.54
CA ILE A 76 -6.59 -7.54 0.24
C ILE A 76 -7.17 -6.38 -0.58
N ASP A 77 -8.43 -6.52 -0.97
CA ASP A 77 -9.17 -5.48 -1.67
C ASP A 77 -9.71 -4.44 -0.69
N GLN A 78 -9.14 -3.23 -0.72
CA GLN A 78 -9.55 -2.14 0.16
C GLN A 78 -10.86 -1.53 -0.32
N LYS A 79 -11.91 -1.61 0.52
CA LYS A 79 -13.26 -1.14 0.17
C LYS A 79 -13.45 0.37 0.30
N THR A 80 -12.42 1.08 0.76
CA THR A 80 -12.40 2.54 0.90
C THR A 80 -11.10 3.11 0.39
N GLU A 81 -11.16 4.35 -0.11
CA GLU A 81 -9.98 5.07 -0.57
C GLU A 81 -8.93 5.18 0.55
N THR A 82 -7.70 4.78 0.24
CA THR A 82 -6.55 4.87 1.14
C THR A 82 -5.64 5.98 0.66
N LYS A 83 -5.53 7.06 1.44
CA LYS A 83 -4.64 8.18 1.12
C LYS A 83 -3.23 7.87 1.62
N PHE A 84 -2.23 8.11 0.78
CA PHE A 84 -0.82 8.05 1.15
C PHE A 84 -0.12 9.33 0.70
N ALA A 85 0.90 9.73 1.46
CA ALA A 85 1.81 10.81 1.07
C ALA A 85 3.14 10.18 0.67
N ILE A 86 3.68 10.59 -0.48
CA ILE A 86 5.01 10.21 -0.92
C ILE A 86 5.91 11.43 -0.71
N ALA A 87 6.97 11.24 0.06
CA ALA A 87 8.09 12.17 0.11
C ALA A 87 9.22 11.58 -0.72
N VAL A 88 9.79 12.38 -1.62
CA VAL A 88 10.95 12.01 -2.43
C VAL A 88 12.07 12.96 -2.05
N GLU A 89 13.24 12.41 -1.77
CA GLU A 89 14.45 13.21 -1.61
C GLU A 89 14.86 13.74 -2.98
N THR A 90 14.97 15.05 -3.11
CA THR A 90 15.47 15.71 -4.33
C THR A 90 16.90 16.17 -4.09
N ALA A 91 17.76 16.07 -5.10
CA ALA A 91 19.05 16.73 -5.05
C ALA A 91 18.87 18.23 -4.79
N ALA A 92 19.75 18.80 -3.96
CA ALA A 92 19.76 20.23 -3.63
C ALA A 92 20.18 21.10 -4.81
#